data_AF-A0A938NQK6-F1
#
_entry.id   AF-A0A938NQK6-F1
#
_cell.length_a   1.000
_cell.length_b   1.000
_cell.length_c   1.000
_cell.angle_alpha   90.00
_cell.angle_beta   90.00
_cell.angle_gamma   90.00
#
_symmetry.space_group_name_H-M   'P 1'
#
loop_
_entity.id
_entity.type
_entity.pdbx_description
1 polymer ?
#
loop_
_entity_poly.entity_id
_entity_poly.type
_entity_poly.pdbx_seq_one_letter_code
_entity_poly.pdbx_strand_id
1 'polypeptide(L)'
;MKKNKCIIPRNGLLGLLLTLGLPVQQVWSLELPIRVSVNFILNASGNLPATGDLNELEEVYDQVERANELLAENGTEYKLQLLGINLISGQSAYYNLDATSANRDAIRSAAIADPATWNWRTDSINMYINGANVGYSAISEFPPSNIFVFFNQYAYAPLMLHEVGHSLNLYHTHEGLGDGCSDTLPDNEDWTRDQIAQNSYSLNYNQLNAAQQILVDNTWENVMSYHDVENGHILTVQQNDRMSAQTYTDRNWLLTDIPVYIKNGAASGGANGSWSNPYPTIQAVINAGQDNNRTLVLMSSSSHANPSSVLDANTDLITRRGSSIIEGKMRDYEVGYNLENSTNAALAAAVLLSQNLARQGDAEGSLAAIRNAASLAKGKDRLALLTEIGDRLKARDEFDEAERIYNLAVAESDQPAFTARFTKQAQKMKVLKAKKVEKLRRQSQMDPTADEGK
;
A
#
# COMPACT_ATOMS: atom_id res chain seq x y z
N MET A 1 29.36 -21.25 70.76
CA MET A 1 28.69 -21.19 69.44
C MET A 1 27.40 -20.38 69.57
N LYS A 2 27.45 -19.09 69.23
CA LYS A 2 26.29 -18.18 69.25
C LYS A 2 25.61 -18.22 67.88
N LYS A 3 24.37 -18.72 67.80
CA LYS A 3 23.55 -18.65 66.58
C LYS A 3 22.83 -17.30 66.54
N ASN A 4 23.25 -16.44 65.62
CA ASN A 4 22.54 -15.20 65.32
C ASN A 4 21.25 -15.53 64.55
N LYS A 5 20.10 -15.17 65.12
CA LYS A 5 18.81 -15.14 64.43
C LYS A 5 18.77 -13.91 63.53
N CYS A 6 18.71 -14.12 62.22
CA CYS A 6 18.43 -13.07 61.25
C CYS A 6 16.92 -12.80 61.25
N ILE A 7 16.53 -11.58 61.62
CA ILE A 7 15.15 -11.07 61.56
C ILE A 7 15.10 -10.20 60.31
N ILE A 8 14.34 -10.62 59.29
CA ILE A 8 14.05 -9.79 58.11
C ILE A 8 12.69 -9.10 58.37
N PRO A 9 12.63 -7.75 58.38
CA PRO A 9 11.36 -7.05 58.50
C PRO A 9 10.58 -7.11 57.17
N ARG A 10 9.32 -7.53 57.27
CA ARG A 10 8.30 -7.39 56.23
C ARG A 10 7.90 -5.91 56.13
N ASN A 11 8.53 -5.17 55.23
CA ASN A 11 8.03 -3.85 54.81
C ASN A 11 7.36 -3.99 53.45
N GLY A 12 6.10 -3.55 53.40
CA GLY A 12 5.22 -3.66 52.26
C GLY A 12 5.74 -2.91 51.04
N LEU A 13 5.63 -3.57 49.89
CA LEU A 13 5.70 -2.94 48.58
C LEU A 13 4.33 -3.11 47.91
N LEU A 14 3.36 -2.33 48.41
CA LEU A 14 2.10 -2.10 47.74
C LEU A 14 2.29 -0.83 46.90
N GLY A 15 2.52 -1.02 45.60
CA GLY A 15 2.76 0.05 44.64
C GLY A 15 2.69 -0.47 43.22
N LEU A 16 1.75 -1.39 42.95
CA LEU A 16 1.40 -1.78 41.60
C LEU A 16 0.61 -0.61 41.01
N LEU A 17 1.29 0.28 40.28
CA LEU A 17 0.64 1.24 39.39
C LEU A 17 -0.11 0.41 38.34
N LEU A 18 -1.41 0.21 38.58
CA LEU A 18 -2.36 -0.23 37.59
C LEU A 18 -2.53 0.94 36.61
N THR A 19 -1.63 1.06 35.63
CA THR A 19 -1.93 1.86 34.45
C THR A 19 -3.09 1.15 33.77
N LEU A 20 -4.30 1.64 34.01
CA LEU A 20 -5.48 1.36 33.20
C LEU A 20 -5.12 1.76 31.77
N GLY A 21 -4.59 0.80 31.01
CA GLY A 21 -4.31 0.96 29.60
C GLY A 21 -5.62 1.27 28.91
N LEU A 22 -5.83 2.54 28.60
CA LEU A 22 -6.90 2.93 27.70
C LEU A 22 -6.68 2.15 26.39
N PRO A 23 -7.70 1.48 25.86
CA PRO A 23 -7.56 0.71 24.64
C PRO A 23 -7.12 1.65 23.51
N VAL A 24 -5.86 1.50 23.10
CA VAL A 24 -5.28 2.19 21.95
C VAL A 24 -5.81 1.51 20.69
N GLN A 25 -6.46 2.27 19.82
CA GLN A 25 -6.91 1.76 18.52
C GLN A 25 -5.83 2.00 17.47
N GLN A 26 -5.59 0.98 16.64
CA GLN A 26 -4.83 1.12 15.41
C GLN A 26 -5.85 1.30 14.28
N VAL A 27 -5.85 2.47 13.64
CA VAL A 27 -6.61 2.71 12.40
C VAL A 27 -5.96 1.84 11.32
N TRP A 28 -6.70 0.88 10.78
CA TRP A 28 -6.27 0.12 9.60
C TRP A 28 -6.30 1.07 8.41
N SER A 29 -5.26 1.08 7.58
CA SER A 29 -5.15 1.99 6.45
C SER A 29 -6.18 1.62 5.38
N LEU A 30 -7.31 2.34 5.34
CA LEU A 30 -7.87 2.63 4.03
C LEU A 30 -6.78 3.39 3.25
N GLU A 31 -6.57 3.03 1.99
CA GLU A 31 -5.51 3.60 1.14
C GLU A 31 -6.17 4.41 0.02
N LEU A 32 -5.63 5.60 -0.24
CA LEU A 32 -6.02 6.49 -1.33
C LEU A 32 -5.63 5.88 -2.68
N PRO A 33 -6.60 5.48 -3.51
CA PRO A 33 -6.31 4.85 -4.79
C PRO A 33 -5.83 5.87 -5.83
N ILE A 34 -4.60 5.66 -6.32
CA ILE A 34 -3.99 6.30 -7.49
C ILE A 34 -4.44 5.52 -8.73
N ARG A 35 -5.16 6.20 -9.62
CA ARG A 35 -5.72 5.55 -10.82
C ARG A 35 -4.66 5.34 -11.89
N VAL A 36 -4.51 4.10 -12.33
CA VAL A 36 -3.63 3.71 -13.44
C VAL A 36 -4.42 2.91 -14.48
N SER A 37 -4.11 3.11 -15.76
CA SER A 37 -4.69 2.36 -16.88
C SER A 37 -3.56 1.77 -17.72
N VAL A 38 -3.59 0.46 -17.94
CA VAL A 38 -2.52 -0.22 -18.68
C VAL A 38 -3.02 -0.60 -20.06
N ASN A 39 -2.24 -0.33 -21.09
CA ASN A 39 -2.61 -0.55 -22.47
C ASN A 39 -1.47 -1.24 -23.24
N PHE A 40 -1.70 -2.47 -23.69
CA PHE A 40 -0.75 -3.20 -24.52
C PHE A 40 -0.90 -2.82 -25.99
N ILE A 41 0.18 -2.36 -26.60
CA ILE A 41 0.27 -2.22 -28.06
C ILE A 41 0.46 -3.61 -28.63
N LEU A 42 -0.44 -4.05 -29.52
CA LEU A 42 -0.35 -5.36 -30.15
C LEU A 42 0.49 -5.30 -31.43
N ASN A 43 1.13 -6.42 -31.77
CA ASN A 43 1.83 -6.53 -33.05
C ASN A 43 0.86 -6.59 -34.25
N ALA A 44 1.40 -6.67 -35.46
CA ALA A 44 0.60 -6.68 -36.69
C ALA A 44 -0.36 -7.90 -36.79
N SER A 45 -0.10 -8.97 -36.04
CA SER A 45 -0.96 -10.16 -35.96
C SER A 45 -1.97 -10.09 -34.82
N GLY A 46 -2.00 -9.00 -34.04
CA GLY A 46 -2.90 -8.85 -32.89
C GLY A 46 -2.43 -9.60 -31.63
N ASN A 47 -1.15 -9.97 -31.55
CA ASN A 47 -0.61 -10.68 -30.39
C ASN A 47 0.12 -9.70 -29.44
N LEU A 48 0.13 -10.06 -28.16
CA LEU A 48 0.95 -9.44 -27.10
C LEU A 48 2.46 -9.57 -27.41
N PRO A 49 3.32 -8.84 -26.68
CA PRO A 49 4.73 -9.22 -26.49
C PRO A 49 4.91 -10.74 -26.34
N ALA A 50 5.90 -11.33 -27.00
CA ALA A 50 6.13 -12.79 -26.95
C ALA A 50 7.16 -13.20 -25.88
N THR A 51 7.86 -12.22 -25.31
CA THR A 51 8.98 -12.36 -24.37
C THR A 51 8.96 -11.18 -23.40
N GLY A 52 9.81 -11.20 -22.37
CA GLY A 52 9.86 -10.16 -21.35
C GLY A 52 9.04 -10.51 -20.11
N ASP A 53 8.98 -9.56 -19.18
CA ASP A 53 8.32 -9.68 -17.88
C ASP A 53 6.93 -9.02 -17.86
N LEU A 54 6.58 -8.32 -18.94
CA LEU A 54 5.26 -7.74 -19.21
C LEU A 54 4.79 -8.24 -20.58
N ASN A 55 4.60 -9.55 -20.70
CA ASN A 55 4.07 -10.21 -21.89
C ASN A 55 2.71 -10.89 -21.67
N GLU A 56 2.28 -11.01 -20.42
CA GLU A 56 0.97 -11.51 -20.02
C GLU A 56 0.19 -10.50 -19.17
N LEU A 57 -1.13 -10.65 -19.12
CA LEU A 57 -1.99 -9.79 -18.30
C LEU A 57 -1.78 -10.03 -16.80
N GLU A 58 -1.39 -11.25 -16.40
CA GLU A 58 -1.16 -11.61 -15.00
C GLU A 58 0.05 -10.86 -14.42
N GLU A 59 1.10 -10.66 -15.22
CA GLU A 59 2.31 -9.96 -14.79
C GLU A 59 2.05 -8.49 -14.45
N VAL A 60 1.10 -7.85 -15.15
CA VAL A 60 0.63 -6.51 -14.78
C VAL A 60 -0.06 -6.53 -13.42
N TYR A 61 -0.86 -7.55 -13.11
CA TYR A 61 -1.46 -7.67 -11.78
C TYR A 61 -0.40 -7.90 -10.70
N ASP A 62 0.63 -8.71 -10.98
CA ASP A 62 1.74 -8.95 -10.05
C ASP A 62 2.55 -7.67 -9.76
N GLN A 63 2.81 -6.84 -10.78
CA GLN A 63 3.46 -5.53 -10.60
C GLN A 63 2.62 -4.56 -9.77
N VAL A 64 1.32 -4.47 -10.03
CA VAL A 64 0.40 -3.62 -9.26
C VAL A 64 0.27 -4.13 -7.81
N GLU A 65 0.22 -5.45 -7.62
CA GLU A 65 0.22 -6.05 -6.28
C GLU A 65 1.51 -5.72 -5.53
N ARG A 66 2.67 -5.92 -6.16
CA ARG A 66 3.96 -5.61 -5.53
C ARG A 66 4.10 -4.12 -5.22
N ALA A 67 3.67 -3.24 -6.12
CA ALA A 67 3.66 -1.81 -5.88
C ALA A 67 2.83 -1.45 -4.63
N ASN A 68 1.66 -2.08 -4.46
CA ASN A 68 0.81 -1.86 -3.30
C ASN A 68 1.42 -2.40 -2.01
N GLU A 69 2.08 -3.55 -2.04
CA GLU A 69 2.85 -4.05 -0.90
C GLU A 69 3.93 -3.06 -0.48
N LEU A 70 4.71 -2.55 -1.42
CA LEU A 70 5.78 -1.58 -1.15
C LEU A 70 5.23 -0.25 -0.61
N LEU A 71 4.15 0.25 -1.18
CA LEU A 71 3.46 1.45 -0.70
C LEU A 71 2.97 1.27 0.75
N ALA A 72 2.47 0.09 1.10
CA ALA A 72 2.05 -0.23 2.47
C ALA A 72 3.25 -0.40 3.41
N GLU A 73 4.30 -1.12 3.00
CA GLU A 73 5.55 -1.34 3.76
C GLU A 73 6.24 -0.01 4.12
N ASN A 74 6.17 0.98 3.23
CA ASN A 74 6.76 2.31 3.43
C ASN A 74 5.84 3.29 4.17
N GLY A 75 4.68 2.84 4.65
CA GLY A 75 3.73 3.67 5.38
C GLY A 75 3.28 4.88 4.55
N THR A 76 2.94 4.63 3.28
CA THR A 76 2.27 5.63 2.44
C THR A 76 0.77 5.57 2.67
N GLU A 77 0.08 6.65 2.36
CA GLU A 77 -1.38 6.67 2.36
C GLU A 77 -2.00 6.14 1.06
N TYR A 78 -1.21 5.60 0.13
CA TYR A 78 -1.62 5.32 -1.25
C TYR A 78 -1.65 3.84 -1.59
N LYS A 79 -2.41 3.54 -2.65
CA LYS A 79 -2.28 2.31 -3.45
C LYS A 79 -2.50 2.61 -4.91
N LEU A 80 -1.97 1.79 -5.80
CA LEU A 80 -2.35 1.75 -7.19
C LEU A 80 -3.70 1.03 -7.37
N GLN A 81 -4.60 1.68 -8.11
CA GLN A 81 -5.84 1.09 -8.60
C GLN A 81 -5.79 0.96 -10.11
N LEU A 82 -5.69 -0.29 -10.56
CA LEU A 82 -5.77 -0.63 -11.97
C LEU A 82 -7.22 -0.49 -12.46
N LEU A 83 -7.48 0.48 -13.34
CA LEU A 83 -8.79 0.71 -13.94
C LEU A 83 -9.12 -0.30 -15.05
N GLY A 84 -8.10 -0.90 -15.66
CA GLY A 84 -8.23 -1.92 -16.69
C GLY A 84 -6.91 -2.23 -17.37
N ILE A 85 -6.88 -3.35 -18.08
CA ILE A 85 -5.82 -3.71 -19.03
C ILE A 85 -6.46 -3.80 -20.41
N ASN A 86 -6.04 -2.93 -21.33
CA ASN A 86 -6.62 -2.82 -22.67
C ASN A 86 -5.63 -3.31 -23.73
N LEU A 87 -6.17 -3.77 -24.87
CA LEU A 87 -5.38 -4.24 -26.00
C LEU A 87 -5.57 -3.30 -27.20
N ILE A 88 -4.49 -2.67 -27.65
CA ILE A 88 -4.49 -1.69 -28.75
C ILE A 88 -4.17 -2.41 -30.05
N SER A 89 -5.21 -2.71 -30.81
CA SER A 89 -5.09 -3.27 -32.17
C SER A 89 -4.83 -2.19 -33.21
N GLY A 90 -4.17 -2.55 -34.32
CA GLY A 90 -4.01 -1.66 -35.48
C GLY A 90 -2.92 -0.59 -35.35
N GLN A 91 -2.22 -0.53 -34.21
CA GLN A 91 -1.13 0.43 -33.94
C GLN A 91 0.25 -0.25 -33.93
N SER A 92 0.42 -1.31 -34.73
CA SER A 92 1.63 -2.13 -34.73
C SER A 92 2.91 -1.39 -35.15
N ALA A 93 2.80 -0.21 -35.76
CA ALA A 93 3.92 0.68 -36.04
C ALA A 93 4.66 1.13 -34.76
N TYR A 94 3.99 1.12 -33.59
CA TYR A 94 4.56 1.50 -32.30
C TYR A 94 5.05 0.30 -31.47
N TYR A 95 4.88 -0.93 -31.97
CA TYR A 95 5.10 -2.15 -31.20
C TYR A 95 6.57 -2.42 -30.84
N ASN A 96 7.52 -2.04 -31.70
CA ASN A 96 8.96 -2.30 -31.52
C ASN A 96 9.77 -1.01 -31.29
N LEU A 97 9.14 0.02 -30.71
CA LEU A 97 9.82 1.29 -30.45
C LEU A 97 10.50 1.27 -29.09
N ASP A 98 11.78 1.64 -29.03
CA ASP A 98 12.45 1.81 -27.74
C ASP A 98 11.79 2.93 -26.92
N ALA A 99 11.72 2.77 -25.60
CA ALA A 99 11.22 3.76 -24.65
C ALA A 99 12.11 5.02 -24.55
N THR A 100 12.05 5.85 -25.60
CA THR A 100 12.70 7.16 -25.69
C THR A 100 11.67 8.28 -25.56
N SER A 101 12.11 9.51 -25.23
CA SER A 101 11.22 10.67 -25.13
C SER A 101 10.47 10.95 -26.44
N ALA A 102 11.14 10.79 -27.59
CA ALA A 102 10.52 11.01 -28.90
C ALA A 102 9.40 9.99 -29.18
N ASN A 103 9.63 8.70 -28.88
CA ASN A 103 8.62 7.65 -29.10
C ASN A 103 7.46 7.77 -28.10
N ARG A 104 7.77 8.06 -26.84
CA ARG A 104 6.78 8.38 -25.79
C ARG A 104 5.85 9.51 -26.24
N ASP A 105 6.43 10.61 -26.72
CA ASP A 105 5.66 11.79 -27.17
C ASP A 105 4.83 11.52 -28.42
N ALA A 106 5.33 10.70 -29.34
CA ALA A 106 4.58 10.26 -30.52
C ALA A 106 3.35 9.43 -30.14
N ILE A 107 3.50 8.44 -29.26
CA ILE A 107 2.40 7.61 -28.76
C ILE A 107 1.39 8.46 -28.00
N ARG A 108 1.85 9.32 -27.08
CA ARG A 108 0.99 10.24 -26.33
C ARG A 108 0.18 11.13 -27.27
N SER A 109 0.82 11.72 -28.28
CA SER A 109 0.13 12.58 -29.25
C SER A 109 -0.92 11.81 -30.04
N ALA A 110 -0.62 10.58 -30.46
CA ALA A 110 -1.58 9.71 -31.14
C ALA A 110 -2.76 9.33 -30.22
N ALA A 111 -2.50 9.03 -28.96
CA ALA A 111 -3.51 8.65 -27.98
C ALA A 111 -4.46 9.80 -27.62
N ILE A 112 -3.94 11.03 -27.51
CA ILE A 112 -4.76 12.23 -27.31
C ILE A 112 -5.61 12.52 -28.56
N ALA A 113 -5.07 12.31 -29.76
CA ALA A 113 -5.77 12.57 -31.01
C ALA A 113 -6.88 11.55 -31.29
N ASP A 114 -6.73 10.30 -30.85
CA ASP A 114 -7.75 9.26 -30.95
C ASP A 114 -7.91 8.47 -29.63
N PRO A 115 -8.58 9.07 -28.63
CA PRO A 115 -8.69 8.48 -27.30
C PRO A 115 -9.38 7.11 -27.28
N ALA A 116 -10.34 6.90 -28.20
CA ALA A 116 -11.12 5.67 -28.25
C ALA A 116 -10.23 4.49 -28.68
N THR A 117 -9.42 4.64 -29.73
CA THR A 117 -8.51 3.58 -30.19
C THR A 117 -7.43 3.27 -29.15
N TRP A 118 -6.89 4.30 -28.51
CA TRP A 118 -5.76 4.16 -27.58
C TRP A 118 -6.17 3.90 -26.13
N ASN A 119 -7.48 3.77 -25.86
CA ASN A 119 -8.05 3.69 -24.52
C ASN A 119 -7.53 4.79 -23.59
N TRP A 120 -7.30 5.98 -24.15
CA TRP A 120 -6.74 7.10 -23.42
C TRP A 120 -7.74 7.59 -22.38
N ARG A 121 -7.23 7.83 -21.18
CA ARG A 121 -7.99 8.34 -20.04
C ARG A 121 -7.44 9.68 -19.61
N THR A 122 -8.33 10.63 -19.33
CA THR A 122 -7.97 11.92 -18.72
C THR A 122 -8.00 11.88 -17.20
N ASP A 123 -8.30 10.72 -16.63
CA ASP A 123 -8.61 10.51 -15.22
C ASP A 123 -7.77 9.37 -14.60
N SER A 124 -6.59 9.11 -15.16
CA SER A 124 -5.60 8.15 -14.67
C SER A 124 -4.24 8.39 -15.31
N ILE A 125 -3.18 7.82 -14.73
CA ILE A 125 -1.90 7.66 -15.43
C ILE A 125 -2.07 6.57 -16.50
N ASN A 126 -1.81 6.91 -17.76
CA ASN A 126 -1.89 5.97 -18.89
C ASN A 126 -0.53 5.32 -19.11
N MET A 127 -0.48 4.00 -18.99
CA MET A 127 0.71 3.18 -19.14
C MET A 127 0.60 2.40 -20.44
N TYR A 128 1.55 2.59 -21.34
CA TYR A 128 1.60 1.88 -22.62
C TYR A 128 2.77 0.89 -22.61
N ILE A 129 2.49 -0.38 -22.89
CA ILE A 129 3.49 -1.44 -22.96
C ILE A 129 3.58 -1.91 -24.41
N ASN A 130 4.79 -2.02 -24.95
CA ASN A 130 5.02 -2.56 -26.29
C ASN A 130 5.87 -3.84 -26.26
N GLY A 131 6.18 -4.40 -27.43
CA GLY A 131 6.98 -5.61 -27.58
C GLY A 131 8.45 -5.36 -27.96
N ALA A 132 8.97 -4.16 -27.72
CA ALA A 132 10.37 -3.85 -28.03
C ALA A 132 11.30 -4.70 -27.15
N ASN A 133 12.20 -5.45 -27.79
CA ASN A 133 13.13 -6.35 -27.11
C ASN A 133 14.46 -5.63 -26.80
N VAL A 134 14.38 -4.61 -25.95
CA VAL A 134 15.51 -3.73 -25.59
C VAL A 134 15.58 -3.50 -24.09
N GLY A 135 16.00 -4.53 -23.34
CA GLY A 135 16.30 -4.47 -21.91
C GLY A 135 15.22 -3.83 -21.01
N TYR A 136 15.55 -3.63 -19.73
CA TYR A 136 14.71 -2.88 -18.82
C TYR A 136 14.73 -1.40 -19.22
N SER A 137 13.63 -0.91 -19.78
CA SER A 137 13.53 0.49 -20.16
C SER A 137 12.08 0.93 -20.15
N ALA A 138 11.84 1.98 -19.38
CA ALA A 138 10.61 2.71 -19.35
C ALA A 138 10.93 4.20 -19.28
N ILE A 139 9.96 5.02 -19.66
CA ILE A 139 10.07 6.47 -19.58
C ILE A 139 8.71 7.07 -19.21
N SER A 140 8.75 7.93 -18.22
CA SER A 140 7.60 8.65 -17.69
C SER A 140 7.71 10.15 -17.99
N GLU A 141 6.68 10.90 -17.59
CA GLU A 141 6.70 12.35 -17.55
C GLU A 141 6.54 12.84 -16.13
N PHE A 142 7.25 13.93 -15.83
CA PHE A 142 7.08 14.64 -14.57
C PHE A 142 5.89 15.61 -14.66
N PRO A 143 5.33 16.02 -13.51
CA PRO A 143 4.34 17.08 -13.46
C PRO A 143 4.81 18.35 -14.19
N PRO A 144 3.91 19.09 -14.86
CA PRO A 144 2.45 18.91 -14.87
C PRO A 144 1.92 17.96 -15.98
N SER A 145 2.79 17.27 -16.71
CA SER A 145 2.40 16.38 -17.83
C SER A 145 2.44 14.89 -17.46
N ASN A 146 2.36 14.58 -16.17
CA ASN A 146 2.52 13.29 -15.51
C ASN A 146 1.39 12.26 -15.74
N ILE A 147 0.79 12.25 -16.92
CA ILE A 147 -0.36 11.40 -17.26
C ILE A 147 0.02 10.19 -18.11
N PHE A 148 1.32 9.99 -18.39
CA PHE A 148 1.80 9.03 -19.37
C PHE A 148 3.11 8.34 -18.95
N VAL A 149 3.13 7.02 -19.12
CA VAL A 149 4.32 6.19 -18.99
C VAL A 149 4.40 5.23 -20.18
N PHE A 150 5.59 5.04 -20.72
CA PHE A 150 5.85 4.11 -21.81
C PHE A 150 6.90 3.08 -21.40
N PHE A 151 6.54 1.80 -21.52
CA PHE A 151 7.33 0.65 -21.14
C PHE A 151 7.69 -0.18 -22.38
N ASN A 152 8.93 -0.67 -22.41
CA ASN A 152 9.25 -1.88 -23.15
C ASN A 152 8.81 -3.12 -22.35
N GLN A 153 8.74 -4.29 -22.99
CA GLN A 153 8.20 -5.52 -22.38
C GLN A 153 9.01 -6.08 -21.19
N TYR A 154 10.24 -5.62 -20.92
CA TYR A 154 11.03 -6.09 -19.79
C TYR A 154 10.86 -5.17 -18.59
N ALA A 155 10.62 -5.76 -17.42
CA ALA A 155 10.36 -5.05 -16.19
C ALA A 155 10.92 -5.81 -14.97
N TYR A 156 11.53 -5.08 -14.05
CA TYR A 156 11.79 -5.59 -12.70
C TYR A 156 10.57 -5.36 -11.80
N ALA A 157 10.48 -6.05 -10.66
CA ALA A 157 9.27 -6.14 -9.83
C ALA A 157 8.68 -4.78 -9.37
N PRO A 158 9.49 -3.76 -8.97
CA PRO A 158 8.97 -2.44 -8.67
C PRO A 158 8.92 -1.45 -9.84
N LEU A 159 9.14 -1.85 -11.11
CA LEU A 159 9.29 -0.89 -12.22
C LEU A 159 8.02 -0.04 -12.42
N MET A 160 6.82 -0.61 -12.32
CA MET A 160 5.59 0.20 -12.44
C MET A 160 5.50 1.25 -11.31
N LEU A 161 5.92 0.91 -10.09
CA LEU A 161 5.93 1.87 -8.99
C LEU A 161 6.99 2.95 -9.20
N HIS A 162 8.17 2.59 -9.70
CA HIS A 162 9.24 3.53 -10.05
C HIS A 162 8.74 4.60 -11.03
N GLU A 163 8.10 4.19 -12.13
CA GLU A 163 7.58 5.14 -13.12
C GLU A 163 6.37 5.95 -12.64
N VAL A 164 5.52 5.35 -11.80
CA VAL A 164 4.50 6.13 -11.08
C VAL A 164 5.17 7.15 -10.16
N GLY A 165 6.28 6.81 -9.51
CA GLY A 165 7.07 7.73 -8.70
C GLY A 165 7.43 9.02 -9.43
N HIS A 166 7.93 8.92 -10.67
CA HIS A 166 8.18 10.09 -11.52
C HIS A 166 6.90 10.89 -11.81
N SER A 167 5.80 10.20 -12.09
CA SER A 167 4.49 10.86 -12.24
C SER A 167 4.04 11.58 -10.95
N LEU A 168 4.55 11.15 -9.79
CA LEU A 168 4.31 11.75 -8.48
C LEU A 168 5.44 12.70 -8.03
N ASN A 169 6.24 13.18 -8.98
CA ASN A 169 7.35 14.12 -8.78
C ASN A 169 8.56 13.56 -8.00
N LEU A 170 8.75 12.23 -7.99
CA LEU A 170 9.97 11.62 -7.46
C LEU A 170 11.05 11.59 -8.54
N TYR A 171 12.28 11.94 -8.17
CA TYR A 171 13.44 11.92 -9.05
C TYR A 171 14.28 10.69 -8.76
N HIS A 172 15.17 10.33 -9.69
CA HIS A 172 16.19 9.33 -9.38
C HIS A 172 17.08 9.83 -8.26
N THR A 173 17.52 8.93 -7.37
CA THR A 173 18.42 9.30 -6.25
C THR A 173 19.68 10.02 -6.75
N HIS A 174 20.17 9.60 -7.92
CA HIS A 174 21.40 10.07 -8.56
C HIS A 174 21.20 11.26 -9.52
N GLU A 175 20.03 11.89 -9.56
CA GLU A 175 19.75 12.94 -10.52
C GLU A 175 20.47 14.26 -10.15
N GLY A 176 21.53 14.62 -10.88
CA GLY A 176 22.19 15.93 -10.79
C GLY A 176 22.76 16.28 -9.40
N LEU A 177 22.11 17.21 -8.69
CA LEU A 177 22.49 17.62 -7.32
C LEU A 177 21.80 16.75 -6.24
N GLY A 178 21.16 15.65 -6.63
CA GLY A 178 20.34 14.75 -5.83
C GLY A 178 18.85 14.90 -6.12
N ASP A 179 18.05 13.97 -5.61
CA ASP A 179 16.58 13.95 -5.76
C ASP A 179 15.84 15.04 -4.97
N GLY A 180 16.56 15.95 -4.29
CA GLY A 180 15.98 17.01 -3.46
C GLY A 180 15.32 16.51 -2.17
N CYS A 181 15.54 15.27 -1.78
CA CYS A 181 15.21 14.72 -0.48
C CYS A 181 16.50 14.67 0.36
N SER A 182 16.43 15.10 1.63
CA SER A 182 17.61 15.14 2.52
C SER A 182 17.81 13.86 3.33
N ASP A 183 16.90 12.90 3.17
CA ASP A 183 16.98 11.55 3.75
C ASP A 183 17.46 10.48 2.73
N THR A 184 17.90 10.95 1.57
CA THR A 184 18.69 10.25 0.54
C THR A 184 20.05 10.96 0.42
N LEU A 185 21.09 10.22 0.06
CA LEU A 185 22.46 10.74 -0.08
C LEU A 185 22.76 11.01 -1.56
N PRO A 186 23.64 11.97 -1.88
CA PRO A 186 24.15 12.12 -3.23
C PRO A 186 24.86 10.84 -3.69
N ASP A 187 24.44 10.30 -4.81
CA ASP A 187 25.01 9.11 -5.44
C ASP A 187 25.17 9.30 -6.96
N ASN A 188 25.63 8.24 -7.61
CA ASN A 188 25.70 8.08 -9.06
C ASN A 188 25.26 6.66 -9.37
N GLU A 189 24.57 6.41 -10.48
CA GLU A 189 24.00 5.10 -10.83
C GLU A 189 24.99 3.92 -10.83
N ASP A 190 26.28 4.18 -11.10
CA ASP A 190 27.33 3.16 -11.18
C ASP A 190 28.08 2.94 -9.85
N TRP A 191 27.69 3.65 -8.78
CA TRP A 191 28.37 3.51 -7.49
C TRP A 191 27.99 2.22 -6.79
N THR A 192 28.83 1.80 -5.85
CA THR A 192 28.57 0.75 -4.85
C THR A 192 28.13 1.40 -3.54
N ARG A 193 27.56 0.61 -2.60
CA ARG A 193 27.27 1.11 -1.24
C ARG A 193 28.49 1.75 -0.56
N ASP A 194 29.67 1.16 -0.76
CA ASP A 194 30.92 1.72 -0.23
C ASP A 194 31.27 3.07 -0.87
N GLN A 195 31.00 3.26 -2.17
CA GLN A 195 31.25 4.55 -2.83
C GLN A 195 30.27 5.64 -2.37
N ILE A 196 28.98 5.30 -2.16
CA ILE A 196 28.01 6.22 -1.56
C ILE A 196 28.47 6.62 -0.14
N ALA A 197 28.89 5.64 0.67
CA ALA A 197 29.40 5.85 2.02
C ALA A 197 30.69 6.71 2.03
N GLN A 198 31.64 6.41 1.15
CA GLN A 198 32.91 7.13 1.04
C GLN A 198 32.69 8.58 0.60
N ASN A 199 31.80 8.81 -0.38
CA ASN A 199 31.47 10.15 -0.85
C ASN A 199 30.85 11.00 0.28
N SER A 200 29.95 10.42 1.05
CA SER A 200 29.20 11.16 2.08
C SER A 200 29.94 11.29 3.41
N TYR A 201 30.77 10.30 3.77
CA TYR A 201 31.35 10.17 5.11
C TYR A 201 32.85 9.85 5.15
N SER A 202 33.51 9.67 4.00
CA SER A 202 34.92 9.25 3.92
C SER A 202 35.23 7.92 4.64
N LEU A 203 34.24 7.02 4.71
CA LEU A 203 34.32 5.70 5.35
C LEU A 203 33.67 4.65 4.46
N ASN A 204 34.08 3.40 4.58
CA ASN A 204 33.36 2.27 3.98
C ASN A 204 32.05 2.03 4.74
N TYR A 205 31.07 1.40 4.08
CA TYR A 205 29.74 1.13 4.64
C TYR A 205 29.80 0.37 5.98
N ASN A 206 30.70 -0.61 6.10
CA ASN A 206 30.87 -1.40 7.33
C ASN A 206 31.53 -0.64 8.49
N GLN A 207 32.04 0.57 8.26
CA GLN A 207 32.63 1.45 9.27
C GLN A 207 31.65 2.53 9.74
N LEU A 208 30.53 2.71 9.04
CA LEU A 208 29.49 3.65 9.39
C LEU A 208 28.76 3.23 10.67
N ASN A 209 28.23 4.21 11.40
CA ASN A 209 27.27 3.91 12.46
C ASN A 209 25.88 3.58 11.86
N ALA A 210 24.98 3.03 12.67
CA ALA A 210 23.65 2.60 12.21
C ALA A 210 22.83 3.71 11.51
N ALA A 211 22.89 4.95 11.99
CA ALA A 211 22.14 6.06 11.38
C ALA A 211 22.69 6.43 10.00
N GLN A 212 24.01 6.37 9.83
CA GLN A 212 24.66 6.60 8.54
C GLN A 212 24.39 5.45 7.56
N GLN A 213 24.38 4.21 8.04
CA GLN A 213 24.04 3.03 7.22
C GLN A 213 22.61 3.15 6.67
N ILE A 214 21.64 3.54 7.52
CA ILE A 214 20.26 3.77 7.09
C ILE A 214 20.18 4.78 5.94
N LEU A 215 20.98 5.86 5.95
CA LEU A 215 20.97 6.84 4.85
C LEU A 215 21.58 6.28 3.56
N VAL A 216 22.61 5.43 3.66
CA VAL A 216 23.15 4.72 2.50
C VAL A 216 22.12 3.73 1.96
N ASP A 217 21.46 2.96 2.82
CA ASP A 217 20.45 1.97 2.42
C ASP A 217 19.21 2.65 1.83
N ASN A 218 18.74 3.76 2.42
CA ASN A 218 17.68 4.60 1.86
C ASN A 218 17.94 5.07 0.44
N THR A 219 19.22 5.19 0.06
CA THR A 219 19.66 5.61 -1.27
C THR A 219 19.83 4.39 -2.19
N TRP A 220 20.52 3.35 -1.72
CA TRP A 220 20.81 2.14 -2.48
C TRP A 220 19.56 1.32 -2.81
N GLU A 221 18.76 0.99 -1.78
CA GLU A 221 17.58 0.13 -1.86
C GLU A 221 16.30 0.93 -2.18
N ASN A 222 16.46 2.18 -2.61
CA ASN A 222 15.36 3.07 -2.97
C ASN A 222 14.61 2.55 -4.20
N VAL A 223 13.30 2.70 -4.25
CA VAL A 223 12.50 2.42 -5.45
C VAL A 223 12.92 3.30 -6.63
N MET A 224 13.43 4.51 -6.36
CA MET A 224 13.93 5.46 -7.37
C MET A 224 15.44 5.33 -7.67
N SER A 225 16.08 4.25 -7.21
CA SER A 225 17.51 3.96 -7.46
C SER A 225 17.69 2.92 -8.57
N TYR A 226 18.83 2.99 -9.26
CA TYR A 226 19.26 2.00 -10.26
C TYR A 226 20.28 0.97 -9.73
N HIS A 227 20.68 1.08 -8.47
CA HIS A 227 21.71 0.22 -7.87
C HIS A 227 21.29 -1.24 -7.71
N ASP A 228 20.05 -1.45 -7.26
CA ASP A 228 19.53 -2.77 -6.87
C ASP A 228 18.05 -2.88 -7.27
N VAL A 229 17.80 -2.67 -8.55
CA VAL A 229 16.45 -2.56 -9.13
C VAL A 229 15.53 -3.74 -8.83
N GLU A 230 16.08 -4.94 -8.59
CA GLU A 230 15.31 -6.13 -8.21
C GLU A 230 14.88 -6.13 -6.74
N ASN A 231 15.68 -5.50 -5.85
CA ASN A 231 15.42 -5.43 -4.42
C ASN A 231 15.02 -4.03 -3.93
N GLY A 232 14.82 -3.08 -4.84
CA GLY A 232 14.33 -1.73 -4.53
C GLY A 232 12.98 -1.80 -3.81
N HIS A 233 12.96 -1.36 -2.55
CA HIS A 233 11.77 -1.47 -1.69
C HIS A 233 11.59 -0.29 -0.74
N ILE A 234 12.51 0.68 -0.74
CA ILE A 234 12.43 1.86 0.13
C ILE A 234 11.85 3.06 -0.61
N LEU A 235 10.86 3.71 0.00
CA LEU A 235 10.44 5.08 -0.28
C LEU A 235 10.65 5.91 0.98
N THR A 236 11.50 6.93 0.89
CA THR A 236 11.86 7.70 2.08
C THR A 236 10.71 8.56 2.58
N VAL A 237 10.86 9.09 3.79
CA VAL A 237 9.90 10.00 4.39
C VAL A 237 9.70 11.24 3.50
N GLN A 238 10.77 11.84 2.98
CA GLN A 238 10.64 13.06 2.17
C GLN A 238 10.11 12.77 0.77
N GLN A 239 10.42 11.62 0.18
CA GLN A 239 9.82 11.20 -1.09
C GLN A 239 8.30 11.03 -0.93
N ASN A 240 7.86 10.34 0.12
CA ASN A 240 6.45 10.24 0.46
C ASN A 240 5.80 11.62 0.68
N ASP A 241 6.49 12.57 1.32
CA ASP A 241 5.98 13.95 1.53
C ASP A 241 5.78 14.67 0.19
N ARG A 242 6.67 14.43 -0.76
CA ARG A 242 6.57 14.97 -2.12
C ARG A 242 5.42 14.34 -2.90
N MET A 243 5.24 13.02 -2.82
CA MET A 243 4.08 12.33 -3.41
C MET A 243 2.77 12.93 -2.86
N SER A 244 2.67 13.18 -1.56
CA SER A 244 1.49 13.79 -0.95
C SER A 244 1.22 15.21 -1.46
N ALA A 245 2.27 16.02 -1.61
CA ALA A 245 2.14 17.34 -2.20
C ALA A 245 1.67 17.29 -3.67
N GLN A 246 2.24 16.38 -4.47
CA GLN A 246 1.92 16.26 -5.88
C GLN A 246 0.51 15.70 -6.10
N THR A 247 0.18 14.58 -5.46
CA THR A 247 -1.16 13.97 -5.57
C THR A 247 -2.26 14.90 -5.06
N TYR A 248 -2.01 15.74 -4.06
CA TYR A 248 -2.98 16.78 -3.69
C TYR A 248 -3.20 17.76 -4.85
N THR A 249 -2.15 18.17 -5.56
CA THR A 249 -2.29 19.03 -6.75
C THR A 249 -3.12 18.34 -7.84
N ASP A 250 -2.89 17.04 -8.04
CA ASP A 250 -3.49 16.23 -9.11
C ASP A 250 -4.79 15.51 -8.72
N ARG A 251 -5.26 15.68 -7.48
CA ARG A 251 -6.33 14.88 -6.86
C ARG A 251 -7.60 14.72 -7.70
N ASN A 252 -7.99 15.75 -8.45
CA ASN A 252 -9.23 15.74 -9.22
C ASN A 252 -9.20 14.75 -10.38
N TRP A 253 -8.04 14.55 -11.00
CA TRP A 253 -7.88 13.66 -12.15
C TRP A 253 -7.20 12.34 -11.77
N LEU A 254 -6.36 12.32 -10.73
CA LEU A 254 -5.54 11.17 -10.40
C LEU A 254 -6.15 10.25 -9.33
N LEU A 255 -6.73 10.81 -8.27
CA LEU A 255 -7.20 10.04 -7.11
C LEU A 255 -8.69 9.71 -7.24
N THR A 256 -9.15 8.62 -6.63
CA THR A 256 -10.60 8.33 -6.57
C THR A 256 -11.34 9.16 -5.54
N ASP A 257 -10.61 9.68 -4.55
CA ASP A 257 -11.14 10.56 -3.52
C ASP A 257 -10.18 11.73 -3.26
N ILE A 258 -10.69 12.81 -2.69
CA ILE A 258 -9.93 14.03 -2.41
C ILE A 258 -9.37 13.95 -0.98
N PRO A 259 -8.04 13.90 -0.82
CA PRO A 259 -7.42 13.90 0.50
C PRO A 259 -7.57 15.26 1.17
N VAL A 260 -7.81 15.24 2.49
CA VAL A 260 -7.79 16.40 3.37
C VAL A 260 -6.85 16.13 4.52
N TYR A 261 -5.71 16.82 4.51
CA TYR A 261 -4.63 16.56 5.45
C TYR A 261 -4.86 17.21 6.80
N ILE A 262 -4.54 16.45 7.85
CA ILE A 262 -4.65 16.83 9.25
C ILE A 262 -3.30 16.62 9.92
N LYS A 263 -2.79 17.67 10.57
CA LYS A 263 -1.52 17.64 11.31
C LYS A 263 -1.70 18.31 12.65
N ASN A 264 -1.51 17.55 13.72
CA ASN A 264 -1.53 18.09 15.07
C ASN A 264 -0.48 19.20 15.21
N GLY A 265 -0.90 20.33 15.78
CA GLY A 265 -0.06 21.52 15.92
C GLY A 265 0.08 22.39 14.67
N ALA A 266 -0.62 22.08 13.56
CA ALA A 266 -0.71 22.99 12.42
C ALA A 266 -1.38 24.33 12.81
N ALA A 267 -1.09 25.39 12.06
CA ALA A 267 -1.72 26.68 12.28
C ALA A 267 -3.18 26.65 11.80
N SER A 268 -4.12 27.14 12.62
CA SER A 268 -5.53 27.23 12.21
C SER A 268 -5.76 28.31 11.13
N GLY A 269 -4.96 29.38 11.15
CA GLY A 269 -5.08 30.48 10.20
C GLY A 269 -4.57 30.08 8.82
N GLY A 270 -5.45 30.09 7.82
CA GLY A 270 -5.10 29.75 6.42
C GLY A 270 -5.12 28.24 6.12
N ALA A 271 -5.49 27.40 7.08
CA ALA A 271 -5.68 25.96 6.83
C ALA A 271 -6.75 25.73 5.76
N ASN A 272 -6.45 24.88 4.78
CA ASN A 272 -7.37 24.53 3.70
C ASN A 272 -7.39 23.02 3.40
N GLY A 273 -6.68 22.21 4.20
CA GLY A 273 -6.63 20.76 4.05
C GLY A 273 -5.64 20.29 2.98
N SER A 274 -4.89 21.19 2.34
CA SER A 274 -3.76 20.82 1.49
C SER A 274 -2.60 20.28 2.30
N TRP A 275 -1.70 19.57 1.61
CA TRP A 275 -0.45 19.11 2.21
C TRP A 275 0.35 20.23 2.89
N SER A 276 0.43 21.40 2.26
CA SER A 276 1.18 22.56 2.78
C SER A 276 0.43 23.36 3.85
N ASN A 277 -0.90 23.25 3.89
CA ASN A 277 -1.75 23.96 4.87
C ASN A 277 -2.80 22.99 5.47
N PRO A 278 -2.35 21.97 6.22
CA PRO A 278 -3.24 20.96 6.80
C PRO A 278 -4.09 21.57 7.92
N TYR A 279 -5.23 20.94 8.21
CA TYR A 279 -6.02 21.32 9.37
C TYR A 279 -5.37 20.84 10.67
N PRO A 280 -5.49 21.59 11.78
CA PRO A 280 -4.91 21.18 13.06
C PRO A 280 -5.62 20.00 13.72
N THR A 281 -6.91 19.81 13.44
CA THR A 281 -7.75 18.78 14.07
C THR A 281 -8.83 18.30 13.11
N ILE A 282 -9.40 17.12 13.38
CA ILE A 282 -10.57 16.60 12.66
C ILE A 282 -11.76 17.57 12.79
N GLN A 283 -12.00 18.15 13.97
CA GLN A 283 -13.09 19.12 14.16
C GLN A 283 -12.91 20.38 13.30
N ALA A 284 -11.66 20.81 13.06
CA ALA A 284 -11.41 21.95 12.18
C ALA A 284 -11.80 21.65 10.72
N VAL A 285 -11.61 20.41 10.25
CA VAL A 285 -12.09 19.95 8.94
C VAL A 285 -13.61 20.04 8.85
N ILE A 286 -14.31 19.50 9.86
CA ILE A 286 -15.78 19.49 9.90
C ILE A 286 -16.32 20.92 9.95
N ASN A 287 -15.74 21.78 10.78
CA ASN A 287 -16.16 23.19 10.88
C ASN A 287 -15.97 23.95 9.55
N ALA A 288 -15.00 23.54 8.74
CA ALA A 288 -14.76 24.10 7.41
C ALA A 288 -15.64 23.45 6.31
N GLY A 289 -16.45 22.45 6.66
CA GLY A 289 -17.28 21.69 5.72
C GLY A 289 -16.45 20.93 4.69
N GLN A 290 -15.25 20.49 5.06
CA GLN A 290 -14.31 19.79 4.17
C GLN A 290 -14.26 18.27 4.43
N ASP A 291 -15.21 17.70 5.15
CA ASP A 291 -15.28 16.27 5.47
C ASP A 291 -16.12 15.46 4.46
N ASN A 292 -17.17 16.05 3.90
CA ASN A 292 -18.14 15.33 3.07
C ASN A 292 -17.56 14.81 1.72
N ASN A 293 -17.61 13.50 1.49
CA ASN A 293 -17.03 12.78 0.34
C ASN A 293 -15.53 13.09 0.18
N ARG A 294 -14.80 12.89 1.28
CA ARG A 294 -13.36 13.15 1.38
C ARG A 294 -12.70 12.07 2.22
N THR A 295 -11.42 11.87 1.96
CA THR A 295 -10.56 11.04 2.79
C THR A 295 -9.73 11.94 3.69
N LEU A 296 -9.94 11.85 4.99
CA LEU A 296 -9.16 12.57 5.99
C LEU A 296 -7.84 11.83 6.23
N VAL A 297 -6.72 12.53 6.03
CA VAL A 297 -5.38 11.95 6.15
C VAL A 297 -4.69 12.49 7.40
N LEU A 298 -4.53 11.63 8.42
CA LEU A 298 -3.77 11.94 9.62
C LEU A 298 -2.27 11.80 9.32
N MET A 299 -1.57 12.94 9.22
CA MET A 299 -0.19 13.00 8.71
C MET A 299 0.86 12.38 9.65
N SER A 300 0.57 12.29 10.95
CA SER A 300 1.51 11.83 11.98
C SER A 300 0.84 10.90 12.98
N SER A 301 1.56 9.88 13.43
CA SER A 301 1.16 9.04 14.55
C SER A 301 0.95 9.89 15.79
N SER A 302 -0.31 10.17 16.13
CA SER A 302 -0.62 10.99 17.29
C SER A 302 -2.03 10.75 17.79
N SER A 303 -2.28 11.26 19.00
CA SER A 303 -3.62 11.32 19.58
C SER A 303 -4.36 12.52 19.02
N HIS A 304 -5.54 12.32 18.46
CA HIS A 304 -6.41 13.36 17.93
C HIS A 304 -7.65 13.44 18.82
N ALA A 305 -8.01 14.65 19.24
CA ALA A 305 -9.24 14.85 20.01
C ALA A 305 -10.45 14.32 19.22
N ASN A 306 -11.42 13.72 19.93
CA ASN A 306 -12.71 13.37 19.34
C ASN A 306 -13.34 14.63 18.72
N PRO A 307 -13.76 14.64 17.45
CA PRO A 307 -14.64 15.70 17.00
C PRO A 307 -15.93 15.69 17.82
N SER A 308 -16.41 16.87 18.21
CA SER A 308 -17.74 17.05 18.81
C SER A 308 -18.87 16.74 17.82
N SER A 309 -18.57 16.83 16.52
CA SER A 309 -19.48 16.51 15.43
C SER A 309 -19.23 15.09 14.90
N VAL A 310 -20.29 14.43 14.43
CA VAL A 310 -20.20 13.11 13.78
C VAL A 310 -19.55 13.30 12.40
N LEU A 311 -18.52 12.48 12.08
CA LEU A 311 -18.09 12.36 10.68
C LEU A 311 -19.16 11.60 9.91
N ASP A 312 -19.47 12.07 8.71
CA ASP A 312 -20.46 11.40 7.88
C ASP A 312 -19.97 10.01 7.44
N ALA A 313 -20.90 9.17 7.00
CA ALA A 313 -20.60 7.81 6.55
C ALA A 313 -19.88 7.75 5.18
N ASN A 314 -19.64 8.89 4.54
CA ASN A 314 -18.92 9.03 3.27
C ASN A 314 -17.53 9.68 3.49
N THR A 315 -17.06 9.74 4.75
CA THR A 315 -15.78 10.32 5.12
C THR A 315 -14.85 9.22 5.57
N ASP A 316 -13.89 8.88 4.71
CA ASP A 316 -12.84 7.93 5.07
C ASP A 316 -11.82 8.62 6.01
N LEU A 317 -11.21 7.85 6.90
CA LEU A 317 -10.17 8.36 7.80
C LEU A 317 -9.00 7.40 7.81
N ILE A 318 -7.83 7.91 7.42
CA ILE A 318 -6.64 7.09 7.21
C ILE A 318 -5.45 7.70 7.95
N THR A 319 -4.55 6.83 8.43
CA THR A 319 -3.28 7.27 9.01
C THR A 319 -2.19 7.09 8.00
N ARG A 320 -1.45 8.16 7.74
CA ARG A 320 -0.32 8.12 6.83
C ARG A 320 0.85 7.34 7.41
N ARG A 321 1.33 7.75 8.58
CA ARG A 321 2.49 7.12 9.25
C ARG A 321 2.16 6.62 10.63
N GLY A 322 2.64 5.40 10.92
CA GLY A 322 2.49 4.70 12.19
C GLY A 322 1.03 4.56 12.60
N SER A 323 0.73 4.83 13.87
CA SER A 323 -0.63 4.64 14.40
C SER A 323 -1.19 5.95 14.95
N SER A 324 -2.38 6.31 14.52
CA SER A 324 -3.12 7.44 15.09
C SER A 324 -4.24 6.93 15.98
N ILE A 325 -4.55 7.70 17.02
CA ILE A 325 -5.62 7.42 17.98
C ILE A 325 -6.61 8.57 17.92
N ILE A 326 -7.91 8.28 17.93
CA ILE A 326 -8.93 9.29 18.20
C ILE A 326 -9.37 9.13 19.65
N GLU A 327 -9.21 10.18 20.45
CA GLU A 327 -9.56 10.18 21.87
C GLU A 327 -11.08 10.00 22.05
N GLY A 328 -11.49 9.40 23.17
CA GLY A 328 -12.87 9.53 23.66
C GLY A 328 -13.97 8.70 22.96
N LYS A 329 -13.71 7.99 21.87
CA LYS A 329 -14.63 6.97 21.34
C LYS A 329 -13.89 5.96 20.46
N MET A 330 -14.14 4.67 20.67
CA MET A 330 -13.78 3.68 19.66
C MET A 330 -14.53 4.01 18.37
N ARG A 331 -13.82 4.18 17.26
CA ARG A 331 -14.45 3.93 15.97
C ARG A 331 -14.46 2.44 15.73
N ASP A 332 -15.64 1.96 15.45
CA ASP A 332 -15.92 0.58 15.21
C ASP A 332 -15.16 0.12 13.96
N TYR A 333 -14.68 -1.10 13.95
CA TYR A 333 -14.00 -1.63 12.78
C TYR A 333 -14.99 -1.60 11.62
N GLU A 334 -14.65 -0.91 10.52
CA GLU A 334 -15.39 -1.06 9.28
C GLU A 334 -15.14 -2.46 8.73
N VAL A 335 -15.98 -3.41 9.17
CA VAL A 335 -16.67 -4.20 8.16
C VAL A 335 -17.26 -3.17 7.19
N GLY A 336 -17.19 -3.33 5.87
CA GLY A 336 -17.64 -2.30 4.91
C GLY A 336 -19.12 -1.86 5.00
N TYR A 337 -19.79 -2.23 6.09
CA TYR A 337 -21.06 -1.79 6.62
C TYR A 337 -20.89 -1.63 8.14
N ASN A 338 -21.44 -0.57 8.75
CA ASN A 338 -21.53 -0.35 10.20
C ASN A 338 -22.34 -1.47 10.90
N LEU A 339 -21.87 -2.72 10.90
CA LEU A 339 -22.62 -3.91 11.33
C LEU A 339 -22.75 -3.99 12.85
N GLU A 340 -21.87 -3.33 13.59
CA GLU A 340 -22.07 -3.05 15.01
C GLU A 340 -23.26 -2.12 15.29
N ASN A 341 -23.69 -1.36 14.28
CA ASN A 341 -24.93 -0.57 14.31
C ASN A 341 -26.09 -1.29 13.60
N SER A 342 -25.95 -2.61 13.32
CA SER A 342 -27.02 -3.40 12.72
C SER A 342 -28.29 -3.35 13.58
N THR A 343 -29.44 -3.25 12.92
CA THR A 343 -30.75 -3.41 13.59
C THR A 343 -30.94 -4.80 14.18
N ASN A 344 -30.13 -5.79 13.74
CA ASN A 344 -30.01 -7.08 14.40
C ASN A 344 -29.03 -6.99 15.58
N ALA A 345 -29.57 -6.85 16.78
CA ALA A 345 -28.79 -6.71 18.02
C ALA A 345 -27.81 -7.87 18.27
N ALA A 346 -28.13 -9.10 17.84
CA ALA A 346 -27.23 -10.25 18.00
C ALA A 346 -26.03 -10.18 17.04
N LEU A 347 -26.26 -9.74 15.80
CA LEU A 347 -25.20 -9.48 14.83
C LEU A 347 -24.28 -8.38 15.35
N ALA A 348 -24.85 -7.24 15.77
CA ALA A 348 -24.11 -6.13 16.35
C ALA A 348 -23.25 -6.58 17.54
N ALA A 349 -23.83 -7.35 18.48
CA ALA A 349 -23.09 -7.87 19.62
C ALA A 349 -21.95 -8.83 19.24
N ALA A 350 -22.15 -9.67 18.21
CA ALA A 350 -21.11 -10.58 17.73
C ALA A 350 -19.96 -9.85 17.03
N VAL A 351 -20.27 -8.83 16.23
CA VAL A 351 -19.27 -7.93 15.62
C VAL A 351 -18.48 -7.22 16.71
N LEU A 352 -19.17 -6.57 17.65
CA LEU A 352 -18.53 -5.90 18.79
C LEU A 352 -17.66 -6.87 19.60
N LEU A 353 -18.13 -8.10 19.85
CA LEU A 353 -17.34 -9.12 20.54
C LEU A 353 -16.07 -9.48 19.76
N SER A 354 -16.18 -9.67 18.44
CA SER A 354 -15.02 -9.96 17.59
C SER A 354 -13.98 -8.85 17.67
N GLN A 355 -14.43 -7.60 17.53
CA GLN A 355 -13.59 -6.41 17.65
C GLN A 355 -12.94 -6.35 19.04
N ASN A 356 -13.69 -6.63 20.12
CA ASN A 356 -13.17 -6.65 21.49
C ASN A 356 -12.07 -7.70 21.68
N LEU A 357 -12.26 -8.92 21.16
CA LEU A 357 -11.31 -10.02 21.28
C LEU A 357 -10.04 -9.76 20.46
N ALA A 358 -10.17 -9.19 19.26
CA ALA A 358 -9.02 -8.76 18.46
C ALA A 358 -8.16 -7.75 19.23
N ARG A 359 -8.80 -6.76 19.88
CA ARG A 359 -8.11 -5.77 20.72
C ARG A 359 -7.40 -6.36 21.93
N GLN A 360 -7.82 -7.54 22.39
CA GLN A 360 -7.17 -8.26 23.48
C GLN A 360 -6.03 -9.16 23.01
N GLY A 361 -5.73 -9.18 21.70
CA GLY A 361 -4.77 -10.11 21.11
C GLY A 361 -5.32 -11.53 20.97
N ASP A 362 -6.61 -11.75 21.25
CA ASP A 362 -7.26 -13.05 21.09
C ASP A 362 -7.75 -13.22 19.64
N ALA A 363 -6.81 -13.53 18.76
CA ALA A 363 -7.08 -13.73 17.33
C ALA A 363 -8.06 -14.89 17.08
N GLU A 364 -7.99 -15.97 17.86
CA GLU A 364 -8.90 -17.12 17.76
C GLU A 364 -10.32 -16.76 18.17
N GLY A 365 -10.47 -16.17 19.36
CA GLY A 365 -11.77 -15.71 19.85
C GLY A 365 -12.38 -14.67 18.92
N SER A 366 -11.56 -13.76 18.39
CA SER A 366 -12.01 -12.76 17.42
C SER A 366 -12.53 -13.40 16.14
N LEU A 367 -11.81 -14.38 15.59
CA LEU A 367 -12.23 -15.14 14.41
C LEU A 367 -13.52 -15.93 14.67
N ALA A 368 -13.64 -16.56 15.84
CA ALA A 368 -14.85 -17.29 16.23
C ALA A 368 -16.06 -16.35 16.33
N ALA A 369 -15.88 -15.16 16.91
CA ALA A 369 -16.95 -14.17 17.02
C ALA A 369 -17.37 -13.58 15.65
N ILE A 370 -16.42 -13.36 14.71
CA ILE A 370 -16.79 -12.88 13.37
C ILE A 370 -17.49 -13.96 12.54
N ARG A 371 -17.16 -15.25 12.75
CA ARG A 371 -17.91 -16.39 12.19
C ARG A 371 -19.34 -16.45 12.74
N ASN A 372 -19.50 -16.21 14.05
CA ASN A 372 -20.83 -16.09 14.66
C ASN A 372 -21.60 -14.91 14.05
N ALA A 373 -20.98 -13.74 13.92
CA ALA A 373 -21.58 -12.60 13.24
C ALA A 373 -22.03 -12.96 11.80
N ALA A 374 -21.17 -13.60 11.01
CA ALA A 374 -21.50 -14.03 9.65
C ALA A 374 -22.74 -14.94 9.63
N SER A 375 -22.86 -15.86 10.60
CA SER A 375 -24.04 -16.74 10.75
C SER A 375 -25.36 -16.02 11.03
N LEU A 376 -25.28 -14.81 11.61
CA LEU A 376 -26.43 -13.97 11.96
C LEU A 376 -26.80 -12.97 10.87
N ALA A 377 -25.85 -12.66 9.99
CA ALA A 377 -26.01 -11.73 8.88
C ALA A 377 -26.67 -12.39 7.64
N LYS A 378 -27.18 -11.56 6.73
CA LYS A 378 -27.76 -11.99 5.45
C LYS A 378 -27.34 -11.03 4.33
N GLY A 379 -27.44 -11.50 3.09
CA GLY A 379 -27.16 -10.68 1.91
C GLY A 379 -25.78 -10.02 1.95
N LYS A 380 -25.73 -8.71 1.69
CA LYS A 380 -24.47 -7.95 1.62
C LYS A 380 -23.66 -7.97 2.92
N ASP A 381 -24.31 -7.84 4.07
CA ASP A 381 -23.66 -7.88 5.38
C ASP A 381 -22.91 -9.19 5.61
N ARG A 382 -23.52 -10.30 5.18
CA ARG A 382 -22.90 -11.63 5.29
C ARG A 382 -21.70 -11.77 4.35
N LEU A 383 -21.82 -11.30 3.11
CA LEU A 383 -20.70 -11.32 2.15
C LEU A 383 -19.52 -10.47 2.65
N ALA A 384 -19.77 -9.32 3.28
CA ALA A 384 -18.72 -8.50 3.89
C ALA A 384 -18.00 -9.25 5.03
N LEU A 385 -18.76 -9.91 5.92
CA LEU A 385 -18.19 -10.71 7.00
C LEU A 385 -17.43 -11.94 6.50
N LEU A 386 -17.88 -12.60 5.43
CA LEU A 386 -17.15 -13.71 4.81
C LEU A 386 -15.82 -13.22 4.20
N THR A 387 -15.80 -12.03 3.62
CA THR A 387 -14.57 -11.41 3.11
C THR A 387 -13.56 -11.23 4.24
N GLU A 388 -13.99 -10.60 5.33
CA GLU A 388 -13.18 -10.36 6.53
C GLU A 388 -12.64 -11.68 7.13
N ILE A 389 -13.48 -12.72 7.21
CA ILE A 389 -13.04 -14.05 7.69
C ILE A 389 -11.94 -14.61 6.76
N GLY A 390 -12.12 -14.52 5.44
CA GLY A 390 -11.15 -15.00 4.45
C GLY A 390 -9.81 -14.27 4.56
N ASP A 391 -9.84 -12.96 4.70
CA ASP A 391 -8.63 -12.12 4.81
C ASP A 391 -7.84 -12.44 6.09
N ARG A 392 -8.53 -12.66 7.22
CA ARG A 392 -7.89 -13.08 8.48
C ARG A 392 -7.26 -14.46 8.40
N LEU A 393 -7.92 -15.42 7.75
CA LEU A 393 -7.38 -16.77 7.53
C LEU A 393 -6.15 -16.72 6.61
N LYS A 394 -6.20 -15.91 5.55
CA LYS A 394 -5.06 -15.66 4.67
C LYS A 394 -3.86 -15.11 5.45
N ALA A 395 -4.07 -14.12 6.32
CA ALA A 395 -3.00 -13.52 7.13
C ALA A 395 -2.34 -14.51 8.12
N ARG A 396 -3.00 -15.63 8.41
CA ARG A 396 -2.50 -16.73 9.25
C ARG A 396 -1.90 -17.88 8.46
N ASP A 397 -1.73 -17.70 7.15
CA ASP A 397 -1.37 -18.74 6.18
C ASP A 397 -2.28 -19.99 6.22
N GLU A 398 -3.54 -19.84 6.64
CA GLU A 398 -4.56 -20.88 6.63
C GLU A 398 -5.27 -20.93 5.26
N PHE A 399 -4.48 -21.03 4.19
CA PHE A 399 -4.95 -20.83 2.81
C PHE A 399 -6.09 -21.75 2.38
N ASP A 400 -6.09 -23.01 2.84
CA ASP A 400 -7.18 -23.95 2.55
C ASP A 400 -8.51 -23.50 3.15
N GLU A 401 -8.45 -22.90 4.33
CA GLU A 401 -9.63 -22.42 5.04
C GLU A 401 -10.13 -21.11 4.40
N ALA A 402 -9.20 -20.21 4.09
CA ALA A 402 -9.50 -18.97 3.37
C ALA A 402 -10.14 -19.26 2.02
N GLU A 403 -9.61 -20.21 1.24
CA GLU A 403 -10.20 -20.65 -0.03
C GLU A 403 -11.64 -21.12 0.15
N ARG A 404 -11.90 -21.97 1.15
CA ARG A 404 -13.25 -22.46 1.46
C ARG A 404 -14.21 -21.33 1.78
N ILE A 405 -13.78 -20.34 2.55
CA ILE A 405 -14.60 -19.16 2.89
C ILE A 405 -14.91 -18.30 1.67
N TYR A 406 -13.93 -18.04 0.79
CA TYR A 406 -14.20 -17.31 -0.44
C TYR A 406 -15.12 -18.11 -1.39
N ASN A 407 -14.95 -19.42 -1.51
CA ASN A 407 -15.88 -20.28 -2.28
C ASN A 407 -17.31 -20.26 -1.70
N LEU A 408 -17.45 -20.17 -0.38
CA LEU A 408 -18.76 -19.96 0.25
C LEU A 408 -19.35 -18.61 -0.15
N ALA A 409 -18.54 -17.54 -0.16
CA ALA A 409 -18.98 -16.21 -0.61
C ALA A 409 -19.35 -16.18 -2.11
N VAL A 410 -18.67 -16.96 -2.96
CA VAL A 410 -19.05 -17.17 -4.38
C VAL A 410 -20.45 -17.79 -4.46
N ALA A 411 -20.71 -18.84 -3.68
CA ALA A 411 -21.97 -19.58 -3.72
C ALA A 411 -23.16 -18.77 -3.17
N GLU A 412 -22.90 -17.86 -2.23
CA GLU A 412 -23.93 -17.00 -1.62
C GLU A 412 -24.13 -15.66 -2.34
N SER A 413 -23.23 -15.30 -3.26
CA SER A 413 -23.31 -14.06 -4.03
C SER A 413 -24.33 -14.17 -5.17
N ASP A 414 -25.29 -13.25 -5.20
CA ASP A 414 -26.25 -13.07 -6.29
C ASP A 414 -25.77 -12.06 -7.35
N GLN A 415 -24.64 -11.38 -7.11
CA GLN A 415 -24.08 -10.38 -8.02
C GLN A 415 -22.86 -10.94 -8.78
N PRO A 416 -22.86 -10.93 -10.13
CA PRO A 416 -21.75 -11.46 -10.92
C PRO A 416 -20.39 -10.84 -10.57
N ALA A 417 -20.36 -9.54 -10.23
CA ALA A 417 -19.12 -8.84 -9.85
C ALA A 417 -18.51 -9.39 -8.54
N PHE A 418 -19.33 -9.64 -7.52
CA PHE A 418 -18.87 -10.23 -6.27
C PHE A 418 -18.46 -11.70 -6.46
N THR A 419 -19.22 -12.47 -7.24
CA THR A 419 -18.88 -13.85 -7.62
C THR A 419 -17.50 -13.93 -8.29
N ALA A 420 -17.21 -13.03 -9.24
CA ALA A 420 -15.91 -12.95 -9.90
C ALA A 420 -14.78 -12.58 -8.92
N ARG A 421 -15.00 -11.56 -8.08
CA ARG A 421 -14.04 -11.14 -7.04
C ARG A 421 -13.69 -12.28 -6.09
N PHE A 422 -14.69 -12.98 -5.54
CA PHE A 422 -14.46 -14.07 -4.60
C PHE A 422 -13.81 -15.29 -5.27
N THR A 423 -14.12 -15.54 -6.54
CA THR A 423 -13.45 -16.59 -7.32
C THR A 423 -11.96 -16.29 -7.50
N LYS A 424 -11.61 -15.03 -7.82
CA LYS A 424 -10.21 -14.60 -7.90
C LYS A 424 -9.48 -14.78 -6.56
N GLN A 425 -10.11 -14.40 -5.45
CA GLN A 425 -9.52 -14.59 -4.12
C GLN A 425 -9.32 -16.08 -3.77
N ALA A 426 -10.30 -16.94 -4.06
CA ALA A 426 -10.16 -18.38 -3.86
C ALA A 426 -9.00 -18.97 -4.71
N GLN A 427 -8.90 -18.57 -5.98
CA GLN A 427 -7.78 -19.00 -6.84
C GLN A 427 -6.43 -18.51 -6.30
N LYS A 428 -6.36 -17.27 -5.82
CA LYS A 428 -5.15 -16.71 -5.20
C LYS A 428 -4.70 -17.53 -3.99
N MET A 429 -5.64 -18.06 -3.18
CA MET A 429 -5.28 -18.91 -2.04
C MET A 429 -4.58 -20.20 -2.48
N LYS A 430 -4.98 -20.79 -3.62
CA LYS A 430 -4.29 -21.97 -4.20
C LYS A 430 -2.85 -21.64 -4.60
N VAL A 431 -2.64 -20.48 -5.20
CA VAL A 431 -1.30 -20.00 -5.59
C VAL A 431 -0.43 -19.78 -4.37
N LEU A 432 -0.94 -19.06 -3.35
CA LEU A 432 -0.23 -18.82 -2.10
C LEU A 432 0.12 -20.12 -1.37
N LYS A 433 -0.81 -21.08 -1.36
CA LYS A 433 -0.57 -22.43 -0.84
C LYS A 433 0.58 -23.12 -1.58
N ALA A 434 0.57 -23.13 -2.91
CA ALA A 434 1.64 -23.73 -3.70
C ALA A 434 3.00 -23.05 -3.43
N LYS A 435 3.03 -21.71 -3.35
CA LYS A 435 4.22 -20.93 -2.99
C LYS A 435 4.73 -21.30 -1.59
N LYS A 436 3.85 -21.46 -0.60
CA LYS A 436 4.22 -21.89 0.77
C LYS A 436 4.82 -23.30 0.79
N VAL A 437 4.22 -24.25 0.07
CA VAL A 437 4.74 -25.63 -0.04
C VAL A 437 6.13 -25.64 -0.68
N GLU A 438 6.30 -24.89 -1.77
CA GLU A 438 7.60 -24.77 -2.45
C GLU A 438 8.67 -24.12 -1.55
N LYS A 439 8.30 -23.07 -0.80
CA LYS A 439 9.19 -22.43 0.19
C LYS A 439 9.65 -23.43 1.26
N LEU A 440 8.73 -24.20 1.84
CA LEU A 440 9.06 -25.23 2.84
C LEU A 440 9.95 -26.33 2.25
N ARG A 441 9.71 -26.74 1.00
CA ARG A 441 10.54 -27.72 0.28
C ARG A 441 11.96 -27.21 0.05
N ARG A 442 12.13 -25.93 -0.28
CA ARG A 442 13.46 -25.31 -0.42
C ARG A 442 14.17 -25.22 0.91
N GLN A 443 13.46 -24.85 1.97
CA GLN A 443 14.02 -24.78 3.33
C GLN A 443 14.52 -26.14 3.81
N SER A 444 13.81 -27.24 3.54
CA SER A 444 14.26 -28.59 3.90
C SER A 444 15.47 -29.07 3.08
N GLN A 445 15.70 -28.52 1.89
CA GLN A 445 16.88 -28.84 1.07
C GLN A 445 18.14 -28.06 1.48
N MET A 446 17.97 -26.91 2.13
CA MET A 446 19.09 -26.05 2.57
C MET A 446 19.65 -26.40 3.95
N ASP A 447 18.99 -27.26 4.72
CA ASP A 447 19.50 -27.74 6.02
C ASP A 447 19.74 -29.26 6.02
N PRO A 448 20.75 -29.76 5.28
CA PRO A 448 21.09 -31.18 5.26
C PRO A 448 21.72 -31.69 6.56
N THR A 449 22.00 -30.81 7.54
CA THR A 449 22.74 -31.16 8.77
C THR A 449 21.89 -31.64 9.94
N ALA A 450 20.56 -31.64 9.82
CA ALA A 450 19.67 -32.01 10.92
C ALA A 450 19.43 -33.53 11.09
N ASP A 451 19.90 -34.39 10.16
CA ASP A 451 19.51 -35.82 10.12
C ASP A 451 20.63 -36.83 10.46
N GLU A 452 21.82 -36.40 10.88
CA GLU A 452 22.93 -37.33 11.25
C GLU A 452 23.04 -37.63 12.76
N GLY A 453 21.92 -37.56 13.49
CA GLY A 453 21.88 -37.74 14.94
C GLY A 453 20.91 -38.81 15.45
N LYS A 454 20.89 -40.01 14.86
CA LYS A 454 20.26 -41.22 15.45
C LYS A 454 21.08 -42.48 15.24
#